data_AF-A0A9D1IMP1-F1
#
_entry.id   AF-A0A9D1IMP1-F1
#
_cell.length_a   1.000
_cell.length_b   1.000
_cell.length_c   1.000
_cell.angle_alpha   90.00
_cell.angle_beta   90.00
_cell.angle_gamma   90.00
#
_symmetry.space_group_name_H-M   'P 1'
#
loop_
_entity.id
_entity.type
_entity.pdbx_description
1 polymer ?
#
loop_
_entity_poly.entity_id
_entity_poly.type
_entity_poly.pdbx_seq_one_letter_code
_entity_poly.pdbx_strand_id
1 'polypeptide(L)'
;MDGDTLKKLKKDVDGLETYEYIANNIGKCDDIMPELVDNIIKVDRNGQFLVSTARYLNAIDKAKYAESISRLIEASIEKDRDRKYMPSLLASIWGEDYEARAEELSAQDDNFRRIYKRVYPKGF
;
A
#
# COMPACT_ATOMS: atom_id res chain seq x y z
N MET A 1 -24.83 2.97 0.04
CA MET A 1 -25.24 1.56 0.20
C MET A 1 -24.18 0.83 1.04
N ASP A 2 -23.80 1.40 2.20
CA ASP A 2 -22.38 1.29 2.64
C ASP A 2 -22.17 0.60 4.00
N GLY A 3 -23.19 0.58 4.86
CA GLY A 3 -23.08 0.01 6.22
C GLY A 3 -22.98 -1.51 6.27
N ASP A 4 -23.72 -2.22 5.41
CA ASP A 4 -23.74 -3.69 5.42
C ASP A 4 -22.52 -4.30 4.72
N THR A 5 -21.96 -3.61 3.74
CA THR A 5 -20.73 -4.01 3.05
C THR A 5 -19.54 -3.94 4.00
N LEU A 6 -19.35 -2.82 4.69
CA LEU A 6 -18.26 -2.69 5.69
C LEU A 6 -18.38 -3.71 6.81
N LYS A 7 -19.60 -4.06 7.25
CA LYS A 7 -19.82 -5.13 8.24
C LYS A 7 -19.38 -6.51 7.74
N LYS A 8 -19.54 -6.80 6.44
CA LYS A 8 -19.07 -8.05 5.83
C LYS A 8 -17.55 -8.04 5.73
N LEU A 9 -16.96 -6.98 5.18
CA LEU A 9 -15.51 -6.84 5.03
C LEU A 9 -14.76 -6.85 6.36
N LYS A 10 -15.39 -6.43 7.47
CA LYS A 10 -14.79 -6.56 8.81
C LYS A 10 -14.60 -8.02 9.28
N LYS A 11 -15.21 -8.98 8.59
CA LYS A 11 -15.02 -10.43 8.83
C LYS A 11 -13.88 -11.01 7.99
N ASP A 12 -13.31 -10.21 7.10
CA ASP A 12 -12.10 -10.53 6.35
C ASP A 12 -10.99 -10.94 7.33
N VAL A 13 -10.34 -12.06 7.03
CA VAL A 13 -9.33 -12.67 7.90
C VAL A 13 -7.91 -12.38 7.46
N ASP A 14 -7.72 -11.95 6.21
CA ASP A 14 -6.40 -11.83 5.58
C ASP A 14 -6.23 -10.61 4.65
N GLY A 15 -7.29 -9.86 4.37
CA GLY A 15 -7.26 -8.63 3.55
C GLY A 15 -7.67 -8.82 2.10
N LEU A 16 -7.89 -10.07 1.65
CA LEU A 16 -8.25 -10.36 0.27
C LEU A 16 -9.62 -9.77 -0.09
N GLU A 17 -10.63 -9.96 0.74
CA GLU A 17 -11.99 -9.48 0.45
C GLU A 17 -12.03 -7.95 0.34
N THR A 18 -11.26 -7.27 1.20
CA THR A 18 -11.16 -5.80 1.18
C THR A 18 -10.46 -5.32 -0.10
N TYR A 19 -9.37 -5.97 -0.50
CA TYR A 19 -8.67 -5.68 -1.74
C TYR A 19 -9.57 -5.89 -2.97
N GLU A 20 -10.24 -7.04 -3.06
CA GLU A 20 -11.13 -7.36 -4.18
C GLU A 20 -12.30 -6.37 -4.26
N TYR A 21 -12.84 -5.96 -3.10
CA TYR A 21 -13.88 -4.95 -3.06
C TYR A 21 -13.40 -3.62 -3.64
N ILE A 22 -12.23 -3.14 -3.22
CA ILE A 22 -11.63 -1.91 -3.78
C ILE A 22 -11.45 -2.05 -5.30
N ALA A 23 -10.84 -3.15 -5.75
CA ALA A 23 -10.55 -3.36 -7.17
C ALA A 23 -11.82 -3.39 -8.05
N ASN A 24 -12.89 -4.01 -7.55
CA ASN A 24 -14.16 -4.12 -8.26
C ASN A 24 -15.03 -2.85 -8.21
N ASN A 25 -14.76 -1.94 -7.27
CA ASN A 25 -15.59 -0.75 -7.02
C ASN A 25 -14.79 0.57 -7.07
N ILE A 26 -13.60 0.56 -7.66
CA ILE A 26 -12.75 1.75 -7.77
C ILE A 26 -13.52 2.91 -8.44
N GLY A 27 -13.42 4.12 -7.88
CA GLY A 27 -14.19 5.28 -8.31
C GLY A 27 -15.64 5.33 -7.83
N LYS A 28 -16.17 4.26 -7.23
CA LYS A 28 -17.51 4.18 -6.62
C LYS A 28 -17.49 4.02 -5.10
N CYS A 29 -16.36 3.64 -4.53
CA CYS A 29 -16.18 3.47 -3.08
C CYS A 29 -15.17 4.47 -2.49
N ASP A 30 -14.92 5.60 -3.19
CA ASP A 30 -13.94 6.60 -2.76
C ASP A 30 -14.35 7.27 -1.43
N ASP A 31 -15.65 7.40 -1.19
CA ASP A 31 -16.26 7.96 0.01
C ASP A 31 -15.99 7.12 1.27
N ILE A 32 -15.80 5.82 1.11
CA ILE A 32 -15.46 4.88 2.19
C ILE A 32 -14.01 4.35 2.09
N MET A 33 -13.19 4.94 1.22
CA MET A 33 -11.80 4.49 1.03
C MET A 33 -10.98 4.53 2.32
N PRO A 34 -11.09 5.54 3.20
CA PRO A 34 -10.37 5.55 4.47
C PRO A 34 -10.69 4.31 5.34
N GLU A 35 -11.95 3.91 5.42
CA GLU A 35 -12.39 2.75 6.19
C GLU A 35 -11.95 1.42 5.58
N LEU A 36 -11.89 1.34 4.25
CA LEU A 36 -11.35 0.18 3.55
C LEU A 36 -9.84 0.03 3.79
N VAL A 37 -9.10 1.13 3.76
CA VAL A 37 -7.67 1.18 4.12
C VAL A 37 -7.45 0.77 5.57
N ASP A 38 -8.27 1.26 6.50
CA ASP A 38 -8.20 0.85 7.91
C ASP A 38 -8.44 -0.65 8.09
N ASN A 39 -9.42 -1.19 7.37
CA ASN A 39 -9.75 -2.62 7.47
C ASN A 39 -8.60 -3.47 6.96
N ILE A 40 -8.07 -3.20 5.76
CA ILE A 40 -6.99 -4.00 5.18
C ILE A 40 -5.70 -3.89 6.01
N ILE A 41 -5.38 -2.71 6.55
CA ILE A 41 -4.27 -2.53 7.51
C ILE A 41 -4.48 -3.38 8.75
N LYS A 42 -5.72 -3.53 9.23
CA LYS A 42 -6.02 -4.37 10.38
C LYS A 42 -5.85 -5.86 10.08
N VAL A 43 -6.41 -6.34 8.97
CA VAL A 43 -6.58 -7.79 8.72
C VAL A 43 -5.41 -8.43 7.96
N ASP A 44 -4.75 -7.72 7.05
CA ASP A 44 -3.56 -8.24 6.36
C ASP A 44 -2.42 -8.39 7.36
N ARG A 45 -1.92 -9.61 7.56
CA ARG A 45 -0.91 -9.92 8.57
C ARG A 45 0.52 -9.88 8.05
N ASN A 46 0.72 -10.04 6.74
CA ASN A 46 2.05 -10.18 6.15
C ASN A 46 2.39 -9.06 5.16
N GLY A 47 1.45 -8.13 4.90
CA GLY A 47 1.64 -6.98 4.04
C GLY A 47 1.47 -7.26 2.55
N GLN A 48 1.07 -8.47 2.16
CA GLN A 48 0.85 -8.84 0.76
C GLN A 48 -0.22 -7.96 0.11
N PHE A 49 -1.36 -7.80 0.75
CA PHE A 49 -2.48 -7.04 0.23
C PHE A 49 -2.31 -5.54 0.48
N LEU A 50 -1.56 -5.13 1.50
CA LEU A 50 -1.13 -3.74 1.64
C LEU A 50 -0.30 -3.28 0.44
N VAL A 51 0.73 -4.04 0.08
CA VAL A 51 1.57 -3.75 -1.09
C VAL A 51 0.76 -3.82 -2.38
N SER A 52 -0.07 -4.86 -2.55
CA SER A 52 -0.89 -5.02 -3.75
C SER A 52 -1.88 -3.86 -3.94
N THR A 53 -2.53 -3.43 -2.86
CA THR A 53 -3.46 -2.30 -2.88
C THR A 53 -2.74 -0.99 -3.16
N ALA A 54 -1.59 -0.73 -2.53
CA ALA A 54 -0.82 0.49 -2.77
C ALA A 54 -0.41 0.60 -4.25
N ARG A 55 0.08 -0.50 -4.83
CA ARG A 55 0.46 -0.58 -6.26
C ARG A 55 -0.74 -0.34 -7.16
N TYR A 56 -1.87 -0.97 -6.85
CA TYR A 56 -3.10 -0.82 -7.61
C TYR A 56 -3.58 0.64 -7.62
N LEU A 57 -3.72 1.25 -6.45
CA LEU A 57 -4.17 2.65 -6.34
C LEU A 57 -3.20 3.62 -7.04
N ASN A 58 -1.89 3.40 -6.93
CA ASN A 58 -0.89 4.20 -7.63
C ASN A 58 -1.02 4.11 -9.16
N ALA A 59 -1.33 2.92 -9.68
CA ALA A 59 -1.54 2.70 -11.11
C ALA A 59 -2.86 3.30 -11.63
N ILE A 60 -3.90 3.36 -10.80
CA ILE A 60 -5.18 3.99 -11.16
C ILE A 60 -5.08 5.51 -11.16
N ASP A 61 -4.70 6.10 -10.02
CA ASP A 61 -4.56 7.55 -9.87
C ASP A 61 -3.73 7.88 -8.62
N LYS A 62 -2.42 8.05 -8.81
CA LYS A 62 -1.48 8.39 -7.74
C LYS A 62 -1.87 9.65 -6.97
N ALA A 63 -2.35 10.69 -7.66
CA ALA A 63 -2.62 11.98 -7.03
C ALA A 63 -3.88 11.90 -6.17
N LYS A 64 -4.94 11.27 -6.69
CA LYS A 64 -6.20 11.10 -5.98
C LYS A 64 -6.07 10.23 -4.74
N TYR A 65 -5.31 9.15 -4.81
CA TYR A 65 -5.19 8.17 -3.73
C TYR A 65 -3.92 8.34 -2.88
N ALA A 66 -3.21 9.47 -2.98
CA ALA A 66 -1.91 9.69 -2.35
C ALA A 66 -1.91 9.38 -0.84
N GLU A 67 -2.94 9.81 -0.11
CA GLU A 67 -3.06 9.54 1.32
C GLU A 67 -3.22 8.03 1.60
N SER A 68 -4.14 7.36 0.90
CA SER A 68 -4.35 5.92 1.02
C SER A 68 -3.09 5.13 0.69
N ILE A 69 -2.41 5.47 -0.40
CA ILE A 69 -1.14 4.86 -0.82
C ILE A 69 -0.09 5.01 0.28
N SER A 70 0.09 6.22 0.82
CA SER A 70 1.06 6.48 1.89
C SER A 70 0.81 5.61 3.12
N ARG A 71 -0.45 5.52 3.57
CA ARG A 71 -0.83 4.71 4.74
C ARG A 71 -0.61 3.22 4.52
N LEU A 72 -0.93 2.71 3.33
CA LEU A 72 -0.73 1.30 2.97
C LEU A 72 0.77 0.97 2.92
N ILE A 73 1.57 1.86 2.35
CA ILE A 73 3.02 1.72 2.30
C ILE A 73 3.59 1.68 3.73
N GLU A 74 3.23 2.64 4.58
CA GLU A 74 3.69 2.68 5.96
C GLU A 74 3.35 1.40 6.72
N ALA A 75 2.11 0.94 6.64
CA ALA A 75 1.69 -0.30 7.30
C ALA A 75 2.42 -1.53 6.72
N SER A 76 2.73 -1.55 5.42
CA SER A 76 3.47 -2.67 4.81
C SER A 76 4.88 -2.80 5.37
N ILE A 77 5.53 -1.69 5.76
CA ILE A 77 6.89 -1.68 6.35
C ILE A 77 6.93 -2.51 7.64
N GLU A 78 5.86 -2.44 8.43
CA GLU A 78 5.75 -3.15 9.70
C GLU A 78 5.42 -4.64 9.52
N LYS A 79 4.62 -4.96 8.50
CA LYS A 79 4.03 -6.29 8.31
C LYS A 79 4.81 -7.21 7.38
N ASP A 80 5.44 -6.69 6.35
CA ASP A 80 6.32 -7.46 5.46
C ASP A 80 7.72 -7.64 6.08
N ARG A 81 7.78 -8.36 7.20
CA ARG A 81 9.02 -8.55 7.98
C ARG A 81 10.12 -9.25 7.18
N ASP A 82 9.73 -10.14 6.28
CA ASP A 82 10.63 -10.91 5.43
C ASP A 82 11.06 -10.14 4.16
N ARG A 83 10.54 -8.92 3.97
CA ARG A 83 10.85 -8.05 2.82
C ARG A 83 10.52 -8.74 1.49
N LYS A 84 9.46 -9.55 1.48
CA LYS A 84 9.04 -10.35 0.34
C LYS A 84 8.37 -9.49 -0.74
N TYR A 85 7.69 -8.43 -0.34
CA TYR A 85 6.85 -7.61 -1.21
C TYR A 85 7.42 -6.20 -1.40
N MET A 86 8.13 -5.65 -0.41
CA MET A 86 8.77 -4.33 -0.46
C MET A 86 9.67 -4.07 -1.69
N PRO A 87 10.53 -5.00 -2.15
CA PRO A 87 11.36 -4.73 -3.33
C PRO A 87 10.52 -4.42 -4.58
N SER A 88 9.44 -5.18 -4.79
CA SER A 88 8.53 -4.96 -5.92
C SER A 88 7.72 -3.65 -5.82
N LEU A 89 7.51 -3.16 -4.59
CA LEU A 89 6.82 -1.91 -4.33
C LEU A 89 7.67 -0.70 -4.75
N LEU A 90 9.01 -0.76 -4.57
CA LEU A 90 9.91 0.35 -4.92
C LEU A 90 9.77 0.74 -6.41
N ALA A 91 9.96 -0.21 -7.32
CA ALA A 91 9.81 0.02 -8.75
C ALA A 91 8.39 0.48 -9.13
N SER A 92 7.37 -0.09 -8.48
CA SER A 92 5.96 0.21 -8.81
C SER A 92 5.50 1.61 -8.41
N ILE A 93 6.08 2.21 -7.37
CA ILE A 93 5.67 3.51 -6.85
C ILE A 93 6.60 4.64 -7.32
N TRP A 94 7.92 4.37 -7.39
CA TRP A 94 8.93 5.38 -7.70
C TRP A 94 9.59 5.22 -9.07
N GLY A 95 9.22 4.18 -9.83
CA GLY A 95 9.72 3.91 -11.18
C GLY A 95 10.89 2.92 -11.18
N GLU A 96 11.13 2.22 -12.29
CA GLU A 96 12.20 1.22 -12.45
C GLU A 96 13.61 1.79 -12.22
N ASP A 97 13.78 3.09 -12.41
CA ASP A 97 15.04 3.82 -12.25
C ASP A 97 15.25 4.34 -10.81
N TYR A 98 14.45 3.89 -9.83
CA TYR A 98 14.50 4.40 -8.46
C TYR A 98 15.90 4.26 -7.82
N GLU A 99 16.66 3.22 -8.16
CA GLU A 99 18.00 3.00 -7.61
C GLU A 99 18.96 4.12 -8.01
N ALA A 100 18.89 4.58 -9.27
CA ALA A 100 19.73 5.67 -9.75
C ALA A 100 19.37 7.02 -9.11
N ARG A 101 18.12 7.15 -8.63
CA ARG A 101 17.60 8.35 -7.96
C ARG A 101 17.48 8.18 -6.45
N ALA A 102 18.10 7.15 -5.87
CA ALA A 102 17.80 6.73 -4.51
C ALA A 102 18.14 7.79 -3.44
N GLU A 103 19.22 8.54 -3.62
CA GLU A 103 19.57 9.66 -2.72
C GLU A 103 18.53 10.79 -2.80
N GLU A 104 18.16 11.19 -4.01
CA GLU A 104 17.15 12.23 -4.26
C GLU A 104 15.80 11.84 -3.67
N LEU A 105 15.31 10.65 -4.01
CA LEU A 105 14.03 10.13 -3.54
C LEU A 105 14.02 9.97 -2.01
N SER A 106 15.13 9.55 -1.40
CA SER A 106 15.24 9.42 0.05
C SER A 106 15.24 10.76 0.78
N ALA A 107 15.64 11.84 0.13
CA ALA A 107 15.57 13.18 0.70
C ALA A 107 14.15 13.78 0.62
N GLN A 108 13.36 13.37 -0.37
CA GLN A 108 12.04 13.96 -0.66
C GLN A 108 10.85 13.14 -0.15
N ASP A 109 11.01 11.82 0.01
CA ASP A 109 9.93 10.90 0.33
C ASP A 109 10.30 9.98 1.51
N ASP A 110 9.59 10.15 2.62
CA ASP A 110 9.87 9.39 3.84
C ASP A 110 9.55 7.89 3.70
N ASN A 111 8.51 7.57 2.95
CA ASN A 111 8.13 6.17 2.67
C ASN A 111 9.20 5.50 1.81
N PHE A 112 9.69 6.18 0.78
CA PHE A 112 10.81 5.68 -0.02
C PHE A 112 12.02 5.41 0.87
N ARG A 113 12.45 6.42 1.65
CA ARG A 113 13.62 6.35 2.53
C ARG A 113 13.53 5.16 3.50
N ARG A 114 12.36 4.92 4.09
CA ARG A 114 12.12 3.82 5.05
C ARG A 114 12.16 2.46 4.37
N ILE A 115 11.50 2.30 3.22
CA ILE A 115 11.52 1.03 2.47
C ILE A 115 12.93 0.75 1.94
N TYR A 116 13.55 1.74 1.30
CA TYR A 116 14.86 1.60 0.68
C TYR A 116 15.90 1.13 1.70
N LYS A 117 15.96 1.74 2.90
CA LYS A 117 16.85 1.28 3.99
C LYS A 117 16.58 -0.14 4.45
N ARG A 118 15.34 -0.62 4.37
CA ARG A 118 14.95 -1.96 4.80
C ARG A 118 15.33 -3.03 3.77
N VAL A 119 15.19 -2.69 2.48
CA VAL A 119 15.60 -3.54 1.36
C VAL A 119 17.13 -3.55 1.20
N TYR A 120 17.77 -2.38 1.31
CA TYR A 120 19.21 -2.16 1.15
C TYR A 120 19.87 -1.66 2.45
N PRO A 121 20.09 -2.54 3.46
CA PRO A 121 20.60 -2.14 4.78
C PRO A 121 22.04 -1.62 4.76
N LYS A 122 22.79 -1.82 3.66
CA LYS A 122 24.16 -1.31 3.48
C LYS A 122 24.21 0.16 3.05
N GLY A 123 23.08 0.79 2.75
CA GLY A 123 23.00 2.18 2.30
C GLY A 123 23.08 2.32 0.78
N PHE A 124 23.20 3.57 0.34
CA PHE A 124 23.52 3.96 -1.04
C PHE A 124 25.02 3.73 -1.29
#